data_AF-A0AAD7FE15-F1
#
_entry.id   AF-A0AAD7FE15-F1
#
_cell.length_a   1.000
_cell.length_b   1.000
_cell.length_c   1.000
_cell.angle_alpha   90.00
_cell.angle_beta   90.00
_cell.angle_gamma   90.00
#
_symmetry.space_group_name_H-M   'P 1'
#
loop_
_entity.id
_entity.type
_entity.pdbx_description
1 polymer ?
#
loop_
_entity_poly.entity_id
_entity_poly.type
_entity_poly.pdbx_seq_one_letter_code
_entity_poly.pdbx_strand_id
1 'polypeptide(L)'
;MNKLRKANHSSPKSTPWSPSSSVAENAVAVRPPLQTHGQPMSATLRAALQIQPNVTASAIAPRNSEQYWAARALSAETLLAARVEHHQELRSLSYEEEAKRARDVAAHDARYARLEKLVLALLATILLLVIALLNLAHHKAAAHQQQSKHPAHFTIPILSPFTSVVEHETSVNGAKTLTALALMCAVLAYFVFRHWLAIGARRRS
;
A
#
# COMPACT_ATOMS: atom_id res chain seq x y z
N MET A 1 -38.62 22.33 -46.45
CA MET A 1 -37.87 21.17 -46.96
C MET A 1 -36.37 21.48 -47.00
N ASN A 2 -35.58 20.57 -46.43
CA ASN A 2 -34.16 20.27 -46.62
C ASN A 2 -33.09 21.38 -46.42
N LYS A 3 -32.52 21.42 -45.21
CA LYS A 3 -31.16 21.92 -44.96
C LYS A 3 -30.19 20.74 -44.93
N LEU A 4 -29.38 20.57 -45.98
CA LEU A 4 -28.26 19.63 -46.02
C LEU A 4 -27.01 20.31 -45.43
N ARG A 5 -26.62 19.90 -44.22
CA ARG A 5 -25.42 20.37 -43.52
C ARG A 5 -24.23 19.50 -43.94
N LYS A 6 -23.27 20.11 -44.63
CA LYS A 6 -22.02 19.51 -45.12
C LYS A 6 -21.05 19.32 -43.93
N ALA A 7 -20.62 18.10 -43.67
CA ALA A 7 -19.57 17.78 -42.70
C ALA A 7 -18.22 17.66 -43.42
N ASN A 8 -17.25 18.49 -43.04
CA ASN A 8 -15.85 18.37 -43.45
C ASN A 8 -15.16 17.39 -42.49
N HIS A 9 -14.70 16.25 -42.98
CA HIS A 9 -13.73 15.39 -42.29
C HIS A 9 -12.34 15.62 -42.87
N SER A 10 -11.45 16.22 -42.07
CA SER A 10 -10.01 16.26 -42.32
C SER A 10 -9.36 15.03 -41.69
N SER A 11 -8.74 14.18 -42.50
CA SER A 11 -7.94 13.05 -42.06
C SER A 11 -6.61 13.51 -41.44
N PRO A 12 -6.17 12.98 -40.28
CA PRO A 12 -4.83 13.23 -39.78
C PRO A 12 -3.80 12.33 -40.48
N LYS A 13 -2.74 12.99 -40.95
CA LYS A 13 -1.55 12.42 -41.59
C LYS A 13 -0.69 11.73 -40.52
N SER A 14 -0.49 10.42 -40.64
CA SER A 14 0.42 9.65 -39.78
C SER A 14 1.88 9.93 -40.13
N THR A 15 2.65 10.42 -39.17
CA THR A 15 4.12 10.55 -39.24
C THR A 15 4.77 9.30 -38.61
N PRO A 16 5.92 8.81 -39.13
CA PRO A 16 6.62 7.66 -38.55
C PRO A 16 7.48 8.08 -37.35
N TRP A 17 7.41 7.31 -36.27
CA TRP A 17 8.23 7.51 -35.08
C TRP A 17 9.54 6.71 -35.20
N SER A 18 10.67 7.41 -35.26
CA SER A 18 12.01 6.87 -35.04
C SER A 18 12.39 7.03 -33.56
N PRO A 19 12.95 6.03 -32.88
CA PRO A 19 13.45 6.21 -31.52
C PRO A 19 14.88 6.77 -31.55
N SER A 20 15.01 8.04 -31.17
CA SER A 20 16.28 8.69 -30.84
C SER A 20 16.71 8.33 -29.42
N SER A 21 17.96 7.93 -29.29
CA SER A 21 18.75 7.91 -28.07
C SER A 21 18.73 9.25 -27.33
N SER A 22 18.43 9.23 -26.03
CA SER A 22 18.92 10.26 -25.11
C SER A 22 19.20 9.64 -23.76
N VAL A 23 20.50 9.54 -23.48
CA VAL A 23 21.10 9.45 -22.17
C VAL A 23 20.66 10.67 -21.35
N ALA A 24 20.17 10.45 -20.14
CA ALA A 24 20.16 11.44 -19.08
C ALA A 24 20.44 10.73 -17.76
N GLU A 25 21.67 10.93 -17.29
CA GLU A 25 22.11 10.68 -15.92
C GLU A 25 21.16 11.36 -14.92
N ASN A 26 20.74 10.62 -13.91
CA ASN A 26 20.57 11.18 -12.57
C ASN A 26 20.90 10.10 -11.55
N ALA A 27 22.01 10.32 -10.87
CA ALA A 27 22.55 9.47 -9.83
C ALA A 27 21.65 9.51 -8.60
N VAL A 28 21.03 8.38 -8.27
CA VAL A 28 20.62 8.05 -6.91
C VAL A 28 21.43 6.82 -6.51
N ALA A 29 22.35 7.03 -5.57
CA ALA A 29 23.17 6.00 -4.97
C ALA A 29 22.29 5.00 -4.21
N VAL A 30 21.83 3.97 -4.90
CA VAL A 30 21.23 2.78 -4.28
C VAL A 30 22.34 1.74 -4.13
N ARG A 31 22.75 1.54 -2.88
CA ARG A 31 23.60 0.44 -2.44
C ARG A 31 23.12 -0.88 -3.04
N PRO A 32 24.00 -1.72 -3.60
CA PRO A 32 23.61 -3.07 -4.01
C PRO A 32 23.28 -3.90 -2.76
N PRO A 33 22.15 -4.62 -2.72
CA PRO A 33 21.97 -5.65 -1.71
C PRO A 33 22.95 -6.80 -1.99
N LEU A 34 23.44 -7.38 -0.90
CA LEU A 34 24.39 -8.47 -0.89
C LEU A 34 24.06 -9.56 -1.91
N GLN A 35 25.11 -9.98 -2.61
CA GLN A 35 25.20 -11.24 -3.33
C GLN A 35 24.72 -12.38 -2.41
N THR A 36 23.51 -12.85 -2.65
CA THR A 36 23.08 -14.18 -2.21
C THR A 36 23.04 -15.05 -3.45
N HIS A 37 24.17 -15.72 -3.68
CA HIS A 37 24.25 -17.05 -4.28
C HIS A 37 23.29 -17.32 -5.46
N GLY A 38 23.39 -16.52 -6.52
CA GLY A 38 22.83 -16.86 -7.82
C GLY A 38 23.70 -17.95 -8.45
N GLN A 39 23.21 -19.18 -8.44
CA GLN A 39 23.84 -20.27 -9.19
C GLN A 39 23.95 -19.91 -10.69
N PRO A 40 25.04 -20.33 -11.36
CA PRO A 40 25.23 -20.07 -12.78
C PRO A 40 24.32 -20.96 -13.64
N MET A 41 23.02 -20.63 -13.77
CA MET A 41 22.11 -21.31 -14.71
C MET A 41 22.51 -21.16 -16.19
N SER A 42 23.45 -20.26 -16.50
CA SER A 42 23.97 -20.07 -17.85
C SER A 42 25.02 -21.09 -18.27
N ALA A 43 25.66 -21.82 -17.35
CA ALA A 43 26.61 -22.88 -17.67
C ALA A 43 25.88 -24.20 -18.02
N THR A 44 24.82 -24.52 -17.29
CA THR A 44 24.01 -25.74 -17.53
C THR A 44 23.21 -25.66 -18.82
N LEU A 45 22.65 -24.49 -19.18
CA LEU A 45 21.96 -24.31 -20.46
C LEU A 45 22.92 -24.34 -21.66
N ARG A 46 24.15 -23.81 -21.52
CA ARG A 46 25.19 -23.96 -22.55
C ARG A 46 25.68 -25.39 -22.65
N ALA A 47 25.87 -26.09 -21.53
CA ALA A 47 26.22 -27.51 -21.52
C ALA A 47 25.11 -28.36 -22.16
N ALA A 48 23.83 -28.10 -21.86
CA ALA A 48 22.69 -28.80 -22.44
C ALA A 48 22.51 -28.52 -23.95
N LEU A 49 22.77 -27.30 -24.41
CA LEU A 49 22.83 -26.96 -25.85
C LEU A 49 24.08 -27.49 -26.56
N GLN A 50 25.09 -27.92 -25.81
CA GLN A 50 26.37 -28.45 -26.30
C GLN A 50 26.51 -29.96 -26.06
N ILE A 51 25.47 -30.63 -25.57
CA ILE A 51 25.23 -32.05 -25.85
C ILE A 51 24.78 -32.12 -27.32
N GLN A 52 25.71 -31.82 -28.24
CA GLN A 52 25.79 -32.73 -29.37
C GLN A 52 25.95 -34.10 -28.74
N PRO A 53 25.10 -35.07 -29.07
CA PRO A 53 25.48 -36.43 -28.81
C PRO A 53 26.74 -36.62 -29.65
N ASN A 54 27.91 -36.50 -29.01
CA ASN A 54 29.16 -37.07 -29.46
C ASN A 54 29.00 -38.59 -29.36
N VAL A 55 27.98 -39.12 -30.03
CA VAL A 55 27.99 -40.47 -30.54
C VAL A 55 29.16 -40.40 -31.48
N THR A 56 30.24 -41.06 -31.08
CA THR A 56 31.32 -41.45 -31.97
C THR A 56 30.69 -41.86 -33.30
N ALA A 57 30.75 -40.93 -34.26
CA ALA A 57 30.21 -41.09 -35.58
C ALA A 57 31.14 -42.01 -36.35
N SER A 58 31.22 -43.27 -35.92
CA SER A 58 31.38 -44.39 -36.84
C SER A 58 30.10 -44.43 -37.65
N ALA A 59 30.03 -43.54 -38.63
CA ALA A 59 28.89 -43.32 -39.50
C ALA A 59 28.58 -44.63 -40.23
N ILE A 60 27.62 -45.38 -39.70
CA ILE A 60 26.87 -46.35 -40.49
C ILE A 60 26.06 -45.48 -41.45
N ALA A 61 26.62 -45.26 -42.64
CA ALA A 61 25.88 -44.60 -43.72
C ALA A 61 24.53 -45.34 -43.87
N PRO A 62 23.40 -44.61 -43.86
CA PRO A 62 22.09 -45.23 -43.99
C PRO A 62 22.10 -46.06 -45.28
N ARG A 63 21.86 -47.36 -45.14
CA ARG A 63 22.02 -48.31 -46.25
C ARG A 63 20.93 -48.10 -47.31
N ASN A 64 19.77 -47.59 -46.88
CA ASN A 64 18.60 -47.28 -47.67
C ASN A 64 18.09 -45.85 -47.36
N SER A 65 17.49 -45.18 -48.33
CA SER A 65 16.91 -43.82 -48.18
C SER A 65 15.83 -43.75 -47.10
N GLU A 66 15.07 -44.83 -46.89
CA GLU A 66 14.05 -44.95 -45.86
C GLU A 66 14.62 -44.81 -44.44
N GLN A 67 15.81 -45.38 -44.19
CA GLN A 67 16.48 -45.30 -42.89
C GLN A 67 16.92 -43.87 -42.57
N TYR A 68 17.33 -43.11 -43.59
CA TYR A 68 17.67 -41.69 -43.43
C TYR A 68 16.46 -40.85 -43.02
N TRP A 69 15.33 -41.03 -43.71
CA TRP A 69 14.10 -40.30 -43.39
C TRP A 69 13.55 -40.67 -42.01
N ALA A 70 13.61 -41.95 -41.64
CA ALA A 70 13.21 -42.40 -40.31
C ALA A 70 14.08 -41.79 -39.20
N ALA A 71 15.41 -41.82 -39.35
CA ALA A 71 16.32 -41.20 -38.38
C ALA A 71 16.12 -39.68 -38.28
N ARG A 72 15.89 -39.02 -39.42
CA ARG A 72 15.56 -37.59 -39.48
C ARG A 72 14.23 -37.26 -38.81
N ALA A 73 13.19 -38.07 -39.03
CA ALA A 73 11.89 -37.89 -38.38
C ALA A 73 12.01 -38.09 -36.86
N LEU A 74 12.68 -39.14 -36.41
CA LEU A 74 12.89 -39.42 -34.99
C LEU A 74 13.69 -38.31 -34.30
N SER A 75 14.75 -37.80 -34.94
CA SER A 75 15.50 -36.65 -34.39
C SER A 75 14.68 -35.35 -34.35
N ALA A 76 13.79 -35.14 -35.31
CA ALA A 76 12.86 -34.01 -35.26
C ALA A 76 11.85 -34.16 -34.11
N GLU A 77 11.33 -35.37 -33.90
CA GLU A 77 10.40 -35.69 -32.80
C GLU A 77 11.06 -35.50 -31.43
N THR A 78 12.29 -35.98 -31.24
CA THR A 78 13.01 -35.81 -29.97
C THR A 78 13.30 -34.34 -29.68
N LEU A 79 13.67 -33.55 -30.69
CA LEU A 79 13.90 -32.11 -30.54
C LEU A 79 12.59 -31.37 -30.22
N LEU A 80 11.49 -31.71 -30.89
CA LEU A 80 10.18 -31.15 -30.62
C LEU A 80 9.73 -31.47 -29.19
N ALA A 81 9.87 -32.72 -28.75
CA ALA A 81 9.53 -33.17 -27.40
C ALA A 81 10.30 -32.36 -26.34
N ALA A 82 11.62 -32.22 -26.51
CA ALA A 82 12.46 -31.42 -25.61
C ALA A 82 12.02 -29.94 -25.54
N ARG A 83 11.62 -29.34 -26.67
CA ARG A 83 11.09 -27.96 -26.68
C ARG A 83 9.75 -27.84 -25.96
N VAL A 84 8.85 -28.79 -26.17
CA VAL A 84 7.53 -28.79 -25.54
C VAL A 84 7.68 -28.92 -24.02
N GLU A 85 8.52 -29.84 -23.56
CA GLU A 85 8.82 -30.03 -22.13
C GLU A 85 9.40 -28.75 -21.51
N HIS A 86 10.42 -28.16 -22.14
CA HIS A 86 11.00 -26.89 -21.67
C HIS A 86 9.97 -25.74 -21.61
N HIS A 87 9.09 -25.62 -22.61
CA HIS A 87 8.02 -24.61 -22.56
C HIS A 87 7.01 -24.88 -21.45
N GLN A 88 6.74 -26.15 -21.15
CA GLN A 88 5.88 -26.53 -20.05
C GLN A 88 6.52 -26.17 -18.69
N GLU A 89 7.82 -26.43 -18.52
CA GLU A 89 8.58 -26.04 -17.33
C GLU A 89 8.57 -24.53 -17.11
N LEU A 90 8.83 -23.74 -18.16
CA LEU A 90 8.78 -22.28 -18.08
C LEU A 90 7.40 -21.78 -17.68
N ARG A 91 6.33 -22.39 -18.21
CA ARG A 91 4.96 -22.07 -17.80
C ARG A 91 4.73 -22.40 -16.34
N SER A 92 5.11 -23.57 -15.86
CA SER A 92 4.95 -23.92 -14.44
C SER A 92 5.72 -22.96 -13.52
N LEU A 93 6.94 -22.57 -13.88
CA LEU A 93 7.73 -21.61 -13.12
C LEU A 93 7.04 -20.24 -13.07
N SER A 94 6.51 -19.77 -14.21
CA SER A 94 5.77 -18.49 -14.24
C SER A 94 4.53 -18.51 -13.34
N TYR A 95 3.76 -19.61 -13.33
CA TYR A 95 2.60 -19.75 -12.46
C TYR A 95 2.97 -19.74 -10.97
N GLU A 96 4.06 -20.39 -10.59
CA GLU A 96 4.53 -20.38 -9.21
C GLU A 96 4.97 -18.98 -8.75
N GLU A 97 5.69 -18.25 -9.59
CA GLU A 97 6.10 -16.87 -9.30
C GLU A 97 4.89 -15.95 -9.18
N GLU A 98 3.93 -16.07 -10.09
CA GLU A 98 2.72 -15.25 -10.10
C GLU A 98 1.85 -15.56 -8.88
N ALA A 99 1.76 -16.82 -8.46
CA ALA A 99 1.11 -17.22 -7.21
C ALA A 99 1.82 -16.65 -5.97
N LYS A 100 3.17 -16.58 -5.96
CA LYS A 100 3.93 -15.94 -4.88
C LYS A 100 3.65 -14.44 -4.84
N ARG A 101 3.71 -13.75 -5.98
CA ARG A 101 3.37 -12.31 -6.07
C ARG A 101 1.94 -12.03 -5.61
N ALA A 102 0.98 -12.87 -6.00
CA ALA A 102 -0.41 -12.72 -5.57
C ALA A 102 -0.56 -12.84 -4.04
N ARG A 103 0.18 -13.77 -3.40
CA ARG A 103 0.19 -13.90 -1.94
C ARG A 103 0.83 -12.70 -1.27
N ASP A 104 1.93 -12.18 -1.81
CA ASP A 104 2.60 -11.01 -1.27
C ASP A 104 1.71 -9.76 -1.35
N VAL A 105 1.06 -9.52 -2.50
CA VAL A 105 0.09 -8.43 -2.67
C VAL A 105 -1.06 -8.57 -1.67
N ALA A 106 -1.67 -9.75 -1.55
CA ALA A 106 -2.75 -9.98 -0.60
C ALA A 106 -2.32 -9.75 0.87
N ALA A 107 -1.07 -10.10 1.22
CA ALA A 107 -0.51 -9.84 2.54
C ALA A 107 -0.30 -8.35 2.82
N HIS A 108 0.06 -7.57 1.80
CA HIS A 108 0.18 -6.11 1.89
C HIS A 108 -1.18 -5.43 2.03
N ASP A 109 -2.17 -5.82 1.24
CA ASP A 109 -3.53 -5.27 1.30
C ASP A 109 -4.16 -5.41 2.69
N ALA A 110 -3.95 -6.56 3.34
CA ALA A 110 -4.43 -6.80 4.70
C ALA A 110 -3.79 -5.86 5.75
N ARG A 111 -2.56 -5.39 5.51
CA ARG A 111 -1.88 -4.40 6.38
C ARG A 111 -2.42 -3.00 6.11
N TYR A 112 -2.60 -2.63 4.84
CA TYR A 112 -3.14 -1.33 4.46
C TYR A 112 -4.56 -1.10 4.98
N ALA A 113 -5.44 -2.11 4.88
CA ALA A 113 -6.79 -2.01 5.42
C ALA A 113 -6.84 -1.77 6.94
N ARG A 114 -5.81 -2.20 7.69
CA ARG A 114 -5.70 -1.92 9.14
C ARG A 114 -5.19 -0.51 9.39
N LEU A 115 -4.20 -0.08 8.63
CA LEU A 115 -3.67 1.28 8.71
C LEU A 115 -4.75 2.31 8.35
N GLU A 116 -5.54 2.05 7.31
CA GLU A 116 -6.66 2.90 6.91
C GLU A 116 -7.66 3.10 8.06
N LYS A 117 -8.07 2.02 8.73
CA LYS A 117 -8.97 2.11 9.89
C LYS A 117 -8.37 2.92 11.05
N LEU A 118 -7.08 2.76 11.33
CA LEU A 118 -6.38 3.54 12.36
C LEU A 118 -6.30 5.02 11.98
N VAL A 119 -6.00 5.33 10.72
CA VAL A 119 -5.96 6.71 10.22
C VAL A 119 -7.34 7.35 10.31
N LEU A 120 -8.40 6.66 9.91
CA LEU A 120 -9.77 7.16 10.02
C LEU A 120 -10.17 7.39 11.49
N ALA A 121 -9.83 6.46 12.38
CA ALA A 121 -10.09 6.62 13.81
C ALA A 121 -9.35 7.83 14.39
N LEU A 122 -8.06 8.00 14.06
CA LEU A 122 -7.27 9.15 14.48
C LEU A 122 -7.85 10.47 13.95
N LEU A 123 -8.23 10.52 12.67
CA LEU A 123 -8.82 11.71 12.05
C LEU A 123 -10.14 12.08 12.73
N ALA A 124 -10.98 11.09 13.05
CA ALA A 124 -12.20 11.29 13.83
C ALA A 124 -11.91 11.85 15.23
N THR A 125 -10.86 11.37 15.91
CA THR A 125 -10.47 11.90 17.23
C THR A 125 -10.00 13.35 17.19
N ILE A 126 -9.21 13.71 16.19
CA ILE A 126 -8.72 15.08 16.00
C ILE A 126 -9.90 16.01 15.70
N LEU A 127 -10.82 15.59 14.84
CA LEU A 127 -12.03 16.36 14.53
C LEU A 127 -12.88 16.61 15.79
N LEU A 128 -13.09 15.56 16.60
CA LEU A 128 -13.85 15.67 17.85
C LEU A 128 -13.15 16.61 18.86
N LEU A 129 -11.82 16.53 18.96
CA LEU A 129 -11.03 17.43 19.80
C LEU A 129 -11.16 18.88 19.35
N VAL A 130 -11.09 19.15 18.05
CA VAL A 130 -11.27 20.50 17.49
C VAL A 130 -12.66 21.04 17.80
N ILE A 131 -13.72 20.25 17.60
CA ILE A 131 -15.10 20.62 17.94
C ILE A 131 -15.23 20.92 19.44
N ALA A 132 -14.63 20.09 20.29
CA ALA A 132 -14.65 20.30 21.74
C ALA A 132 -13.93 21.61 22.15
N LEU A 133 -12.79 21.91 21.53
CA LEU A 133 -12.04 23.16 21.77
C LEU A 133 -12.83 24.39 21.31
N LEU A 134 -13.47 24.33 20.14
CA LEU A 134 -14.33 25.41 19.64
C LEU A 134 -15.52 25.66 20.56
N ASN A 135 -16.19 24.61 21.04
CA ASN A 135 -17.28 24.73 22.00
C ASN A 135 -16.79 25.34 23.32
N LEU A 136 -15.63 24.89 23.82
CA LEU A 136 -15.05 25.44 25.05
C LEU A 136 -14.68 26.92 24.90
N ALA A 137 -14.10 27.31 23.76
CA ALA A 137 -13.77 28.70 23.46
C ALA A 137 -15.04 29.57 23.36
N HIS A 138 -16.08 29.07 22.71
CA HIS A 138 -17.36 29.77 22.57
C HIS A 138 -18.04 29.98 23.92
N HIS A 139 -18.08 28.97 24.78
CA HIS A 139 -18.63 29.08 26.12
C HIS A 139 -17.83 30.04 27.03
N LYS A 140 -16.49 30.05 26.91
CA LYS A 140 -15.64 31.00 27.65
C LYS A 140 -15.86 32.46 27.22
N ALA A 141 -16.03 32.70 25.92
CA ALA A 141 -16.31 34.05 25.40
C ALA A 141 -17.64 34.60 25.94
N ALA A 142 -18.68 33.77 26.03
CA ALA A 142 -19.97 34.16 26.62
C ALA A 142 -19.88 34.46 28.12
N ALA A 143 -19.10 33.67 28.88
CA ALA A 143 -18.92 33.88 30.32
C ALA A 143 -18.16 35.18 30.65
N HIS A 144 -17.16 35.55 29.84
CA HIS A 144 -16.36 36.75 30.08
C HIS A 144 -17.13 38.07 29.88
N GLN A 145 -18.18 38.07 29.05
CA GLN A 145 -19.01 39.25 28.81
C GLN A 145 -19.94 39.62 29.98
N GLN A 146 -20.23 38.69 30.90
CA GLN A 146 -21.10 38.98 32.06
C GLN A 146 -20.35 39.48 33.30
N GLN A 147 -19.01 39.31 33.38
CA GLN A 147 -18.24 39.69 34.57
C GLN A 147 -17.76 41.16 34.60
N SER A 148 -17.91 41.95 33.53
CA SER A 148 -17.33 43.31 33.47
C SER A 148 -18.29 44.46 33.83
N LYS A 149 -19.49 44.20 34.36
CA LYS A 149 -20.49 45.26 34.60
C LYS A 149 -20.89 45.53 36.05
N HIS A 150 -20.10 45.11 37.03
CA HIS A 150 -20.26 45.63 38.39
C HIS A 150 -18.99 46.38 38.83
N PRO A 151 -18.96 47.73 38.75
CA PRO A 151 -18.02 48.53 39.51
C PRO A 151 -18.39 48.38 40.98
N ALA A 152 -17.82 47.36 41.62
CA ALA A 152 -17.98 47.09 43.03
C ALA A 152 -17.12 48.09 43.83
N HIS A 153 -17.60 49.32 43.97
CA HIS A 153 -17.17 50.17 45.08
C HIS A 153 -17.77 49.62 46.37
N PHE A 154 -17.13 48.58 46.92
CA PHE A 154 -17.33 48.18 48.31
C PHE A 154 -16.46 49.06 49.21
N THR A 155 -17.02 50.18 49.64
CA THR A 155 -16.63 50.79 50.91
C THR A 155 -17.11 49.88 52.04
N ILE A 156 -16.20 49.07 52.60
CA ILE A 156 -16.44 48.43 53.90
C ILE A 156 -15.73 49.29 54.95
N PRO A 157 -16.47 49.94 55.88
CA PRO A 157 -15.85 50.58 57.02
C PRO A 157 -15.32 49.48 57.97
N ILE A 158 -14.00 49.29 57.95
CA ILE A 158 -13.13 48.92 59.07
C ILE A 158 -13.72 47.97 60.12
N LEU A 159 -14.15 46.76 59.74
CA LEU A 159 -14.18 45.64 60.68
C LEU A 159 -13.80 44.32 59.96
N SER A 160 -12.60 43.85 60.28
CA SER A 160 -12.05 42.50 60.13
C SER A 160 -11.58 42.00 58.73
N PRO A 161 -10.25 41.83 58.53
CA PRO A 161 -9.63 41.39 57.28
C PRO A 161 -9.37 39.86 57.18
N PHE A 162 -10.28 39.00 57.68
CA PHE A 162 -10.10 37.53 57.60
C PHE A 162 -11.18 36.76 56.85
N THR A 163 -12.20 37.43 56.29
CA THR A 163 -13.16 36.80 55.39
C THR A 163 -12.77 37.01 53.94
N SER A 164 -11.52 36.66 53.60
CA SER A 164 -11.22 36.24 52.23
C SER A 164 -11.73 34.80 52.10
N VAL A 165 -13.05 34.67 52.07
CA VAL A 165 -13.70 33.46 51.56
C VAL A 165 -13.47 33.55 50.07
N VAL A 166 -12.33 33.03 49.63
CA VAL A 166 -11.99 32.87 48.22
C VAL A 166 -13.01 31.91 47.64
N GLU A 167 -14.08 32.46 47.08
CA GLU A 167 -15.19 31.72 46.53
C GLU A 167 -14.68 30.73 45.46
N HIS A 168 -14.79 29.44 45.77
CA HIS A 168 -14.38 28.32 44.91
C HIS A 168 -15.38 28.07 43.76
N GLU A 169 -15.91 29.12 43.15
CA GLU A 169 -17.00 29.04 42.16
C GLU A 169 -16.51 28.56 40.78
N THR A 170 -15.20 28.49 40.55
CA THR A 170 -14.63 27.98 39.30
C THR A 170 -14.68 26.45 39.17
N SER A 171 -15.03 25.72 40.24
CA SER A 171 -14.92 24.26 40.29
C SER A 171 -16.02 23.50 39.52
N VAL A 172 -17.25 24.04 39.45
CA VAL A 172 -18.39 23.31 38.90
C VAL A 172 -18.32 23.21 37.36
N ASN A 173 -17.86 24.27 36.69
CA ASN A 173 -17.71 24.26 35.23
C ASN A 173 -16.48 23.47 34.77
N GLY A 174 -15.42 23.42 35.58
CA GLY A 174 -14.26 22.56 35.34
C GLY A 174 -14.62 21.07 35.47
N ALA A 175 -15.44 20.71 36.47
CA ALA A 175 -15.83 19.33 36.69
C ALA A 175 -16.62 18.73 35.51
N LYS A 176 -17.55 19.49 34.91
CA LYS A 176 -18.35 19.05 33.76
C LYS A 176 -17.52 18.83 32.50
N THR A 177 -16.54 19.70 32.25
CA THR A 177 -15.65 19.57 31.08
C THR A 177 -14.66 18.40 31.27
N LEU A 178 -14.13 18.22 32.48
CA LEU A 178 -13.27 17.09 32.82
C LEU A 178 -14.00 15.76 32.70
N THR A 179 -15.25 15.68 33.16
CA THR A 179 -16.07 14.46 33.02
C THR A 179 -16.38 14.16 31.55
N ALA A 180 -16.74 15.16 30.75
CA ALA A 180 -16.95 14.97 29.31
C ALA A 180 -15.69 14.45 28.59
N LEU A 181 -14.51 15.01 28.92
CA LEU A 181 -13.23 14.57 28.39
C LEU A 181 -12.92 13.13 28.81
N ALA A 182 -13.11 12.80 30.09
CA ALA A 182 -12.89 11.45 30.62
C ALA A 182 -13.80 10.42 29.93
N LEU A 183 -15.07 10.77 29.69
CA LEU A 183 -16.03 9.92 28.99
C LEU A 183 -15.60 9.69 27.53
N MET A 184 -15.14 10.75 26.86
CA MET A 184 -14.62 10.66 25.49
C MET A 184 -13.38 9.75 25.42
N CYS A 185 -12.43 9.91 26.35
CA CYS A 185 -11.25 9.05 26.47
C CYS A 185 -11.64 7.59 26.77
N ALA A 186 -12.62 7.36 27.64
CA ALA A 186 -13.09 6.02 27.99
C ALA A 186 -13.74 5.32 26.79
N VAL A 187 -14.55 6.03 26.00
CA VAL A 187 -15.12 5.51 24.76
C VAL A 187 -14.01 5.18 23.76
N LEU A 188 -13.02 6.06 23.63
CA LEU A 188 -11.89 5.81 22.74
C LEU A 188 -11.09 4.57 23.15
N ALA A 189 -10.76 4.47 24.43
CA ALA A 189 -10.06 3.34 25.01
C ALA A 189 -10.85 2.05 24.80
N TYR A 190 -12.18 2.09 24.99
CA TYR A 190 -13.06 0.94 24.72
C TYR A 190 -12.99 0.50 23.25
N PHE A 191 -13.06 1.41 22.28
CA PHE A 191 -12.94 1.07 20.87
C PHE A 191 -11.57 0.47 20.53
N VAL A 192 -10.49 1.03 21.08
CA VAL A 192 -9.13 0.50 20.91
C VAL A 192 -9.05 -0.92 21.50
N PHE A 193 -9.56 -1.13 22.70
CA PHE A 193 -9.54 -2.43 23.37
C PHE A 193 -10.41 -3.47 22.65
N ARG A 194 -11.61 -3.07 22.22
CA ARG A 194 -12.54 -3.90 21.42
C ARG A 194 -11.89 -4.33 20.12
N HIS A 195 -11.23 -3.40 19.42
CA HIS A 195 -10.53 -3.69 18.17
C HIS A 195 -9.33 -4.63 18.40
N TRP A 196 -8.57 -4.41 19.47
CA TRP A 196 -7.46 -5.27 19.84
C TRP A 196 -7.92 -6.70 20.16
N LEU A 197 -9.00 -6.86 20.93
CA LEU A 197 -9.60 -8.16 21.24
C LEU A 197 -10.13 -8.86 19.98
N ALA A 198 -10.78 -8.13 19.08
CA ALA A 198 -11.27 -8.69 17.81
C ALA A 198 -10.12 -9.19 16.92
N ILE A 199 -8.96 -8.53 16.95
CA ILE A 199 -7.74 -9.00 16.27
C ILE A 199 -7.17 -10.24 16.96
N GLY A 200 -7.13 -10.25 18.30
CA GLY A 200 -6.60 -11.36 19.09
C GLY A 200 -7.39 -12.66 18.90
N ALA A 201 -8.72 -12.58 18.77
CA ALA A 201 -9.58 -13.73 18.52
C ALA A 201 -9.30 -14.42 17.17
N ARG A 202 -9.01 -13.64 16.11
CA ARG A 202 -8.67 -14.19 14.77
C ARG A 202 -7.30 -14.87 14.69
N ARG A 203 -6.41 -14.66 15.67
CA ARG A 203 -5.10 -15.31 15.70
C ARG A 203 -5.12 -16.68 16.40
N ARG A 204 -6.20 -17.03 17.09
CA ARG A 204 -6.34 -18.30 17.83
C ARG A 204 -7.26 -19.31 17.15
N SER A 205 -7.97 -18.88 16.09
CA SER A 205 -8.71 -19.75 15.18
C SER A 205 -7.87 -20.01 13.94
#